data_AF-A0A7S0EUI7-F1
#
_entry.id   AF-A0A7S0EUI7-F1
#
_cell.length_a   1.000
_cell.length_b   1.000
_cell.length_c   1.000
_cell.angle_alpha   90.00
_cell.angle_beta   90.00
_cell.angle_gamma   90.00
#
_symmetry.space_group_name_H-M   'P 1'
#
loop_
_entity.id
_entity.type
_entity.pdbx_description
1 polymer ?
#
loop_
_entity_poly.entity_id
_entity_poly.type
_entity_poly.pdbx_seq_one_letter_code
_entity_poly.pdbx_strand_id
1 'polypeptide(L)'
;GTPGAGGRAAEDGGGSTTEVDGSSYASWRAGSGARGAEDPLPPEHFILSPHEPTLAFIGFVRPNVGAIPPMSELQVMWWIQRLRGKVARTSTPPSYGLLGRKLTYGVDYGNYMHQLAAEFGGAPSLTTLALRSPRVLVAYCLGQAYISFFRLEGPFASEKAWAVSSGELFEPVTQRGLLSNAVFVMVTAFFGAINLTAYAVELPFLAARYLVGGRAAA
;
A
#
# COMPACT_ATOMS: atom_id res chain seq x y z
N GLY A 1 -29.93 75.31 -7.85
CA GLY A 1 -31.01 74.38 -7.50
C GLY A 1 -30.41 73.12 -6.93
N THR A 2 -30.70 72.86 -5.66
CA THR A 2 -30.56 71.59 -4.93
C THR A 2 -31.87 71.42 -4.15
N PRO A 3 -32.21 70.26 -3.58
CA PRO A 3 -32.09 68.86 -4.02
C PRO A 3 -33.45 68.11 -3.92
N GLY A 4 -33.55 66.82 -4.30
CA GLY A 4 -34.76 66.02 -3.96
C GLY A 4 -34.91 64.63 -4.61
N ALA A 5 -34.64 63.62 -3.77
CA ALA A 5 -35.07 62.21 -3.74
C ALA A 5 -36.08 61.61 -4.75
N GLY A 6 -35.82 60.36 -5.15
CA GLY A 6 -36.81 59.38 -5.62
C GLY A 6 -36.15 58.00 -5.81
N GLY A 7 -36.50 57.00 -4.98
CA GLY A 7 -35.83 55.69 -4.89
C GLY A 7 -36.56 54.51 -5.55
N ARG A 8 -36.02 53.31 -5.23
CA ARG A 8 -36.36 51.90 -5.63
C ARG A 8 -35.65 51.42 -6.92
N ALA A 9 -35.10 50.22 -7.02
CA ALA A 9 -35.16 49.01 -6.17
C ALA A 9 -33.84 48.23 -6.24
N ALA A 10 -33.60 47.42 -5.20
CA ALA A 10 -32.49 46.51 -5.03
C ALA A 10 -32.55 45.32 -6.01
N GLU A 11 -31.41 44.97 -6.59
CA GLU A 11 -31.12 43.60 -7.03
C GLU A 11 -30.07 43.04 -6.07
N ASP A 12 -30.56 42.38 -5.01
CA ASP A 12 -29.75 41.49 -4.18
C ASP A 12 -29.39 40.26 -5.03
N GLY A 13 -28.27 40.34 -5.74
CA GLY A 13 -27.57 39.20 -6.30
C GLY A 13 -26.95 38.36 -5.19
N GLY A 14 -27.79 37.73 -4.37
CA GLY A 14 -27.41 36.73 -3.38
C GLY A 14 -26.92 35.47 -4.08
N GLY A 15 -25.70 35.52 -4.60
CA GLY A 15 -24.96 34.33 -4.99
C GLY A 15 -24.71 33.52 -3.72
N SER A 16 -25.57 32.54 -3.44
CA SER A 16 -25.28 31.53 -2.44
C SER A 16 -24.04 30.79 -2.91
N THR A 17 -22.87 31.17 -2.40
CA THR A 17 -21.72 30.29 -2.32
C THR A 17 -22.19 29.10 -1.51
N THR A 18 -22.65 28.06 -2.21
CA THR A 18 -22.85 26.74 -1.64
C THR A 18 -21.44 26.30 -1.25
N GLU A 19 -21.08 26.55 0.01
CA GLU A 19 -20.01 25.80 0.66
C GLU A 19 -20.36 24.34 0.45
N VAL A 20 -19.62 23.68 -0.42
CA VAL A 20 -19.72 22.24 -0.62
C VAL A 20 -19.24 21.65 0.70
N ASP A 21 -20.20 21.30 1.55
CA ASP A 21 -19.97 20.58 2.78
C ASP A 21 -19.17 19.30 2.44
N GLY A 22 -17.88 19.31 2.80
CA GLY A 22 -16.95 18.20 2.59
C GLY A 22 -17.36 16.90 3.29
N SER A 23 -18.43 16.94 4.10
CA SER A 23 -19.08 15.79 4.71
C SER A 23 -19.75 14.84 3.69
N SER A 24 -20.13 15.33 2.49
CA SER A 24 -20.92 14.53 1.55
C SER A 24 -20.14 13.49 0.74
N TYR A 25 -18.81 13.40 0.85
CA TYR A 25 -18.04 12.25 0.35
C TYR A 25 -18.06 11.10 1.37
N ALA A 26 -19.22 10.84 1.98
CA ALA A 26 -19.49 9.58 2.64
C ALA A 26 -19.49 8.49 1.56
N SER A 27 -18.28 8.08 1.15
CA SER A 27 -18.07 7.01 0.21
C SER A 27 -18.81 5.79 0.75
N TRP A 28 -19.46 5.03 -0.12
CA TRP A 28 -19.99 3.69 0.11
C TRP A 28 -19.03 2.73 0.85
N ARG A 29 -17.76 3.14 1.08
CA ARG A 29 -16.71 2.47 1.86
C ARG A 29 -16.67 2.83 3.34
N ALA A 30 -17.42 3.84 3.80
CA ALA A 30 -17.45 4.25 5.21
C ALA A 30 -18.07 3.18 6.13
N GLY A 31 -18.90 2.27 5.58
CA GLY A 31 -19.51 1.17 6.32
C GLY A 31 -18.87 -0.21 6.08
N SER A 32 -17.87 -0.34 5.21
CA SER A 32 -17.34 -1.66 4.83
C SER A 32 -16.32 -2.26 5.79
N GLY A 33 -15.91 -1.54 6.84
CA GLY A 33 -14.88 -1.99 7.78
C GLY A 33 -13.47 -1.54 7.42
N ALA A 34 -13.32 -0.53 6.57
CA ALA A 34 -12.00 -0.13 6.10
C ALA A 34 -11.22 0.80 7.05
N ARG A 35 -11.81 1.22 8.18
CA ARG A 35 -11.12 1.86 9.33
C ARG A 35 -12.02 2.26 10.51
N GLY A 36 -12.70 1.30 11.16
CA GLY A 36 -13.25 1.53 12.51
C GLY A 36 -13.28 0.24 13.35
N ALA A 37 -13.08 0.23 14.68
CA ALA A 37 -12.95 1.36 15.59
C ALA A 37 -11.50 1.82 15.88
N GLU A 38 -10.46 0.99 15.68
CA GLU A 38 -9.07 1.43 15.96
C GLU A 38 -8.07 1.20 14.79
N ASP A 39 -8.16 0.17 13.92
CA ASP A 39 -7.59 0.17 12.52
C ASP A 39 -7.83 -1.13 11.68
N PRO A 40 -9.04 -1.45 11.18
CA PRO A 40 -9.20 -2.63 10.33
C PRO A 40 -9.06 -2.35 8.83
N LEU A 41 -8.42 -3.31 8.17
CA LEU A 41 -8.24 -3.50 6.72
C LEU A 41 -8.35 -5.02 6.48
N PRO A 42 -8.52 -5.56 5.27
CA PRO A 42 -9.29 -5.18 4.08
C PRO A 42 -10.71 -5.77 4.10
N PRO A 43 -11.69 -5.06 3.51
CA PRO A 43 -12.81 -5.68 2.80
C PRO A 43 -12.45 -5.70 1.31
N GLU A 44 -11.41 -6.47 1.00
CA GLU A 44 -10.74 -6.65 -0.30
C GLU A 44 -9.96 -5.42 -0.85
N HIS A 45 -9.19 -4.78 0.03
CA HIS A 45 -8.08 -3.84 -0.23
C HIS A 45 -8.48 -2.50 -0.85
N PHE A 46 -9.73 -2.09 -0.67
CA PHE A 46 -10.35 -0.97 -1.37
C PHE A 46 -10.46 -1.18 -2.89
N ILE A 47 -10.29 -2.42 -3.33
CA ILE A 47 -10.38 -2.82 -4.73
C ILE A 47 -11.80 -3.32 -5.03
N LEU A 48 -12.35 -4.23 -4.23
CA LEU A 48 -13.64 -4.85 -4.56
C LEU A 48 -14.84 -4.21 -3.84
N SER A 49 -16.00 -4.36 -4.47
CA SER A 49 -17.28 -4.08 -3.80
C SER A 49 -17.62 -5.24 -2.85
N PRO A 50 -17.89 -4.97 -1.56
CA PRO A 50 -18.35 -6.00 -0.63
C PRO A 50 -19.68 -6.65 -1.03
N HIS A 51 -20.49 -5.95 -1.85
CA HIS A 51 -21.80 -6.42 -2.29
C HIS A 51 -21.78 -7.03 -3.69
N GLU A 52 -20.74 -6.76 -4.49
CA GLU A 52 -20.58 -7.25 -5.85
C GLU A 52 -19.10 -7.64 -6.07
N PRO A 53 -18.66 -8.82 -5.63
CA PRO A 53 -17.24 -9.22 -5.65
C PRO A 53 -16.63 -9.36 -7.06
N THR A 54 -17.44 -9.24 -8.12
CA THR A 54 -17.00 -9.20 -9.52
C THR A 54 -16.66 -7.78 -10.01
N LEU A 55 -17.03 -6.76 -9.25
CA LEU A 55 -16.78 -5.34 -9.54
C LEU A 55 -15.55 -4.82 -8.79
N ALA A 56 -14.61 -4.22 -9.53
CA ALA A 56 -13.38 -3.63 -8.98
C ALA A 56 -13.26 -2.12 -9.24
N PHE A 57 -12.66 -1.42 -8.27
CA PHE A 57 -12.35 0.01 -8.27
C PHE A 57 -10.83 0.19 -8.19
N ILE A 58 -10.23 0.64 -9.28
CA ILE A 58 -8.78 0.73 -9.43
C ILE A 58 -8.33 2.20 -9.32
N GLY A 59 -7.27 2.46 -8.54
CA GLY A 59 -6.68 3.79 -8.37
C GLY A 59 -7.37 4.69 -7.35
N PHE A 60 -8.40 4.19 -6.65
CA PHE A 60 -9.17 4.94 -5.66
C PHE A 60 -8.59 4.83 -4.24
N VAL A 61 -7.27 4.71 -4.13
CA VAL A 61 -6.53 4.62 -2.86
C VAL A 61 -5.51 5.75 -2.83
N ARG A 62 -5.33 6.39 -1.67
CA ARG A 62 -4.40 7.52 -1.53
C ARG A 62 -3.13 7.07 -0.84
N PRO A 63 -2.01 6.91 -1.56
CA PRO A 63 -0.74 6.69 -0.90
C PRO A 63 -0.26 7.93 -0.13
N ASN A 64 0.47 7.72 0.97
CA ASN A 64 1.30 8.75 1.61
C ASN A 64 2.41 9.26 0.67
N VAL A 65 3.05 8.35 -0.06
CA VAL A 65 4.16 8.60 -0.98
C VAL A 65 4.07 7.69 -2.21
N GLY A 66 4.72 8.05 -3.31
CA GLY A 66 4.70 7.21 -4.51
C GLY A 66 3.54 7.51 -5.46
N ALA A 67 3.43 6.71 -6.51
CA ALA A 67 2.63 7.03 -7.67
C ALA A 67 1.40 6.11 -7.80
N ILE A 68 0.26 6.69 -8.19
CA ILE A 68 -0.99 5.94 -8.41
C ILE A 68 -0.89 4.99 -9.62
N PRO A 69 -0.28 5.34 -10.77
CA PRO A 69 -0.19 4.42 -11.91
C PRO A 69 0.40 3.03 -11.59
N PRO A 70 1.59 2.89 -10.95
CA PRO A 70 2.12 1.56 -10.59
C PRO A 70 1.28 0.86 -9.51
N MET A 71 0.65 1.61 -8.60
CA MET A 71 -0.27 1.03 -7.63
C MET A 71 -1.51 0.42 -8.32
N SER A 72 -2.12 1.16 -9.24
CA SER A 72 -3.24 0.69 -10.05
C SER A 72 -2.89 -0.55 -10.86
N GLU A 73 -1.67 -0.60 -11.41
CA GLU A 73 -1.17 -1.79 -12.11
C GLU A 73 -1.14 -3.02 -11.19
N LEU A 74 -0.61 -2.88 -9.97
CA LEU A 74 -0.60 -3.98 -9.00
C LEU A 74 -2.01 -4.37 -8.54
N GLN A 75 -2.91 -3.41 -8.36
CA GLN A 75 -4.32 -3.68 -8.03
C GLN A 75 -5.00 -4.52 -9.11
N VAL A 76 -4.72 -4.25 -10.39
CA VAL A 76 -5.21 -5.06 -11.51
C VAL A 76 -4.62 -6.47 -11.50
N MET A 77 -3.31 -6.61 -11.28
CA MET A 77 -2.66 -7.93 -11.15
C MET A 77 -3.32 -8.77 -10.06
N TRP A 78 -3.49 -8.18 -8.88
CA TRP A 78 -4.15 -8.84 -7.76
C TRP A 78 -5.59 -9.20 -8.10
N TRP A 79 -6.35 -8.29 -8.72
CA TRP A 79 -7.74 -8.54 -9.09
C TRP A 79 -7.88 -9.70 -10.10
N ILE A 80 -7.01 -9.76 -11.12
CA ILE A 80 -6.98 -10.88 -12.07
C ILE A 80 -6.74 -12.21 -11.34
N GLN A 81 -5.81 -12.23 -10.38
CA GLN A 81 -5.52 -13.44 -9.62
C GLN A 81 -6.65 -13.79 -8.65
N ARG A 82 -7.32 -12.79 -8.08
CA ARG A 82 -8.50 -12.95 -7.23
C ARG A 82 -9.67 -13.56 -8.00
N LEU A 83 -9.93 -13.11 -9.23
CA LEU A 83 -10.94 -13.69 -10.13
C LEU A 83 -10.61 -15.13 -10.51
N ARG A 84 -9.32 -15.45 -10.63
CA ARG A 84 -8.84 -16.83 -10.88
C ARG A 84 -8.86 -17.72 -9.64
N GLY A 85 -9.22 -17.21 -8.47
CA GLY A 85 -9.15 -17.94 -7.21
C GLY A 85 -7.72 -18.26 -6.74
N LYS A 86 -6.72 -17.48 -7.20
CA LYS A 86 -5.28 -17.69 -6.95
C LYS A 86 -4.68 -16.64 -6.02
N VAL A 87 -5.48 -16.12 -5.10
CA VAL A 87 -5.05 -15.20 -4.04
C VAL A 87 -5.13 -15.93 -2.71
N ALA A 88 -3.99 -16.02 -2.01
CA ALA A 88 -3.90 -16.55 -0.67
C ALA A 88 -4.11 -15.40 0.32
N ARG A 89 -5.11 -15.51 1.19
CA ARG A 89 -5.32 -14.51 2.24
C ARG A 89 -4.20 -14.64 3.27
N THR A 90 -3.41 -13.58 3.45
CA THR A 90 -2.38 -13.57 4.49
C THR A 90 -3.08 -13.59 5.86
N SER A 91 -2.65 -14.46 6.79
CA SER A 91 -3.32 -14.63 8.09
C SER A 91 -3.04 -13.48 9.07
N THR A 92 -2.18 -12.55 8.69
CA THR A 92 -1.79 -11.37 9.45
C THR A 92 -2.73 -10.21 9.16
N PRO A 93 -3.22 -9.48 10.18
CA PRO A 93 -3.93 -8.24 9.96
C PRO A 93 -3.05 -7.28 9.13
N PRO A 94 -3.59 -6.71 8.05
CA PRO A 94 -2.81 -5.82 7.21
C PRO A 94 -2.53 -4.50 7.92
N SER A 95 -1.27 -4.11 7.90
CA SER A 95 -0.73 -2.93 8.60
C SER A 95 -0.43 -1.75 7.67
N TYR A 96 -0.98 -1.72 6.46
CA TYR A 96 -0.65 -0.69 5.46
C TYR A 96 -1.50 0.58 5.57
N GLY A 97 -2.34 0.74 6.59
CA GLY A 97 -3.12 1.96 6.77
C GLY A 97 -2.26 3.14 7.28
N LEU A 98 -2.53 4.36 6.83
CA LEU A 98 -1.83 5.54 7.37
C LEU A 98 -2.28 5.89 8.79
N LEU A 99 -1.34 6.09 9.70
CA LEU A 99 -1.67 6.51 11.07
C LEU A 99 -2.41 7.87 11.06
N GLY A 100 -3.55 7.93 11.75
CA GLY A 100 -4.38 9.14 11.88
C GLY A 100 -5.72 9.09 11.14
N ARG A 101 -6.71 9.81 11.66
CA ARG A 101 -8.12 9.73 11.22
C ARG A 101 -8.47 10.59 10.00
N LYS A 102 -7.51 11.29 9.40
CA LYS A 102 -7.79 12.30 8.35
C LYS A 102 -8.07 11.71 6.96
N LEU A 103 -7.58 10.51 6.68
CA LEU A 103 -7.69 9.84 5.36
C LEU A 103 -8.02 8.36 5.53
N THR A 104 -9.32 8.01 5.51
CA THR A 104 -9.82 6.64 5.67
C THR A 104 -9.33 5.69 4.58
N TYR A 105 -9.12 6.19 3.36
CA TYR A 105 -8.58 5.45 2.21
C TYR A 105 -7.08 5.71 2.00
N GLY A 106 -6.41 6.24 3.04
CA GLY A 106 -4.98 6.50 3.06
C GLY A 106 -4.18 5.23 3.37
N VAL A 107 -3.21 4.91 2.53
CA VAL A 107 -2.31 3.76 2.73
C VAL A 107 -0.83 4.14 2.71
N ASP A 108 -0.03 3.38 3.43
CA ASP A 108 1.41 3.33 3.24
C ASP A 108 1.72 2.60 1.93
N TYR A 109 2.33 3.31 0.99
CA TYR A 109 2.56 2.80 -0.36
C TYR A 109 3.41 1.53 -0.38
N GLY A 110 4.54 1.52 0.31
CA GLY A 110 5.45 0.37 0.30
C GLY A 110 4.78 -0.86 0.87
N ASN A 111 4.18 -0.72 2.06
CA ASN A 111 3.53 -1.82 2.75
C ASN A 111 2.29 -2.33 1.99
N TYR A 112 1.49 -1.45 1.39
CA TYR A 112 0.34 -1.82 0.56
C TYR A 112 0.78 -2.67 -0.64
N MET A 113 1.81 -2.21 -1.36
CA MET A 113 2.31 -2.90 -2.55
C MET A 113 2.88 -4.27 -2.19
N HIS A 114 3.69 -4.38 -1.12
CA HIS A 114 4.26 -5.68 -0.72
C HIS A 114 3.21 -6.67 -0.26
N GLN A 115 2.25 -6.26 0.57
CA GLN A 115 1.20 -7.17 1.06
C GLN A 115 0.31 -7.65 -0.09
N LEU A 116 -0.11 -6.74 -0.98
CA LEU A 116 -0.93 -7.11 -2.13
C LEU A 116 -0.18 -8.05 -3.08
N ALA A 117 1.11 -7.81 -3.33
CA ALA A 117 1.94 -8.69 -4.14
C ALA A 117 2.15 -10.06 -3.51
N ALA A 118 2.34 -10.13 -2.19
CA ALA A 118 2.54 -11.38 -1.47
C ALA A 118 1.32 -12.31 -1.60
N GLU A 119 0.11 -11.76 -1.59
CA GLU A 119 -1.13 -12.52 -1.69
C GLU A 119 -1.29 -13.32 -3.00
N PHE A 120 -0.71 -12.87 -4.11
CA PHE A 120 -0.70 -13.62 -5.37
C PHE A 120 0.66 -14.24 -5.72
N GLY A 121 1.64 -14.18 -4.80
CA GLY A 121 2.98 -14.70 -4.99
C GLY A 121 3.87 -13.87 -5.90
N GLY A 122 3.58 -12.58 -6.08
CA GLY A 122 4.41 -11.63 -6.85
C GLY A 122 5.52 -10.96 -6.04
N ALA A 123 5.47 -11.01 -4.70
CA ALA A 123 6.55 -10.51 -3.86
C ALA A 123 7.76 -11.47 -3.91
N PRO A 124 8.95 -11.03 -4.36
CA PRO A 124 10.08 -11.92 -4.57
C PRO A 124 10.73 -12.36 -3.26
N SER A 125 11.25 -13.59 -3.24
CA SER A 125 12.04 -14.08 -2.11
C SER A 125 13.43 -13.46 -2.08
N LEU A 126 13.85 -12.93 -0.92
CA LEU A 126 15.19 -12.36 -0.74
C LEU A 126 16.30 -13.38 -1.07
N THR A 127 16.09 -14.65 -0.78
CA THR A 127 17.04 -15.71 -1.11
C THR A 127 17.19 -15.87 -2.63
N THR A 128 16.08 -15.88 -3.36
CA THR A 128 16.12 -15.95 -4.82
C THR A 128 16.81 -14.71 -5.40
N LEU A 129 16.51 -13.52 -4.88
CA LEU A 129 17.17 -12.29 -5.30
C LEU A 129 18.69 -12.36 -5.06
N ALA A 130 19.11 -12.80 -3.87
CA ALA A 130 20.52 -12.94 -3.51
C ALA A 130 21.27 -13.90 -4.45
N LEU A 131 20.66 -15.05 -4.76
CA LEU A 131 21.27 -16.07 -5.60
C LEU A 131 21.28 -15.70 -7.09
N ARG A 132 20.22 -15.06 -7.59
CA ARG A 132 20.08 -14.73 -9.01
C ARG A 132 20.75 -13.42 -9.40
N SER A 133 20.61 -12.38 -8.58
CA SER A 133 21.24 -11.08 -8.85
C SER A 133 21.39 -10.25 -7.57
N PRO A 134 22.59 -10.23 -6.97
CA PRO A 134 22.90 -9.39 -5.81
C PRO A 134 22.62 -7.90 -6.06
N ARG A 135 22.76 -7.42 -7.31
CA ARG A 135 22.40 -6.04 -7.69
C ARG A 135 20.91 -5.78 -7.50
N VAL A 136 20.07 -6.71 -7.95
CA VAL A 136 18.61 -6.61 -7.79
C VAL A 136 18.23 -6.72 -6.32
N LEU A 137 18.89 -7.57 -5.53
CA LEU A 137 18.68 -7.61 -4.08
C LEU A 137 18.94 -6.24 -3.44
N VAL A 138 20.07 -5.61 -3.76
CA VAL A 138 20.42 -4.28 -3.23
C VAL A 138 19.40 -3.23 -3.69
N ALA A 139 19.04 -3.21 -4.98
CA ALA A 139 18.03 -2.30 -5.51
C ALA A 139 16.66 -2.50 -4.82
N TYR A 140 16.28 -3.74 -4.56
CA TYR A 140 15.04 -4.10 -3.88
C TYR A 140 15.01 -3.61 -2.43
N CYS A 141 16.08 -3.89 -1.66
CA CYS A 141 16.15 -3.52 -0.25
C CYS A 141 16.29 -2.01 -0.02
N LEU A 142 16.94 -1.28 -0.93
CA LEU A 142 17.24 0.16 -0.77
C LEU A 142 16.34 1.08 -1.63
N GLY A 143 15.55 0.49 -2.52
CA GLY A 143 14.63 1.16 -3.42
C GLY A 143 13.27 1.44 -2.80
N GLN A 144 12.40 2.09 -3.59
CA GLN A 144 10.97 2.13 -3.30
C GLN A 144 10.30 0.85 -3.79
N ALA A 145 9.03 0.63 -3.43
CA ALA A 145 8.24 -0.48 -3.97
C ALA A 145 7.89 -0.25 -5.46
N TYR A 146 8.89 -0.35 -6.34
CA TYR A 146 8.75 -0.25 -7.78
C TYR A 146 7.96 -1.44 -8.32
N ILE A 147 7.06 -1.19 -9.26
CA ILE A 147 6.21 -2.25 -9.82
C ILE A 147 7.01 -3.38 -10.49
N SER A 148 8.19 -3.06 -11.02
CA SER A 148 9.14 -4.02 -11.60
C SER A 148 9.52 -5.13 -10.62
N PHE A 149 9.64 -4.81 -9.32
CA PHE A 149 10.00 -5.79 -8.30
C PHE A 149 8.93 -6.87 -8.14
N PHE A 150 7.66 -6.51 -8.29
CA PHE A 150 6.53 -7.43 -8.21
C PHE A 150 6.26 -8.22 -9.51
N ARG A 151 7.17 -8.05 -10.49
CA ARG A 151 7.23 -8.81 -11.74
C ARG A 151 8.54 -9.61 -11.85
N LEU A 152 9.32 -9.74 -10.78
CA LEU A 152 10.52 -10.58 -10.75
C LEU A 152 10.17 -12.07 -10.60
N GLU A 153 9.09 -12.36 -9.86
CA GLU A 153 8.57 -13.69 -9.57
C GLU A 153 7.03 -13.71 -9.70
N GLY A 154 6.44 -14.90 -9.57
CA GLY A 154 5.00 -15.06 -9.56
C GLY A 154 4.33 -15.09 -10.95
N PRO A 155 3.00 -14.99 -11.00
CA PRO A 155 2.20 -15.21 -12.21
C PRO A 155 2.39 -14.15 -13.31
N PHE A 156 3.02 -13.01 -12.98
CA PHE A 156 3.28 -11.91 -13.90
C PHE A 156 4.79 -11.66 -14.10
N ALA A 157 5.62 -12.67 -13.83
CA ALA A 157 7.06 -12.59 -13.96
C ALA A 157 7.50 -12.18 -15.37
N SER A 158 8.54 -11.35 -15.47
CA SER A 158 9.08 -10.85 -16.73
C SER A 158 10.60 -10.67 -16.66
N GLU A 159 11.31 -11.23 -17.64
CA GLU A 159 12.76 -11.03 -17.77
C GLU A 159 13.15 -9.56 -17.97
N LYS A 160 12.27 -8.75 -18.57
CA LYS A 160 12.50 -7.30 -18.69
C LYS A 160 12.52 -6.62 -17.32
N ALA A 161 11.74 -7.11 -16.36
CA ALA A 161 11.74 -6.58 -15.00
C ALA A 161 13.09 -6.83 -14.30
N TRP A 162 13.72 -7.98 -14.56
CA TRP A 162 15.08 -8.26 -14.09
C TRP A 162 16.10 -7.27 -14.68
N ALA A 163 16.04 -7.05 -16.00
CA ALA A 163 16.92 -6.09 -16.67
C ALA A 163 16.79 -4.67 -16.08
N VAL A 164 15.56 -4.14 -15.99
CA VAL A 164 15.26 -2.81 -15.42
C VAL A 164 15.71 -2.71 -13.96
N SER A 165 15.44 -3.75 -13.16
CA SER A 165 15.80 -3.75 -11.73
C SER A 165 17.30 -3.78 -11.49
N SER A 166 18.06 -4.46 -12.36
CA SER A 166 19.52 -4.57 -12.27
C SER A 166 20.27 -3.37 -12.87
N GLY A 167 19.60 -2.59 -13.72
CA GLY A 167 20.12 -1.40 -14.37
C GLY A 167 19.51 -0.13 -13.76
N GLU A 168 18.45 0.39 -14.39
CA GLU A 168 17.82 1.67 -14.07
C GLU A 168 17.45 1.85 -12.59
N LEU A 169 17.01 0.80 -11.90
CA LEU A 169 16.63 0.90 -10.48
C LEU A 169 17.83 0.73 -9.53
N PHE A 170 18.90 0.08 -9.99
CA PHE A 170 20.13 -0.09 -9.21
C PHE A 170 21.04 1.13 -9.30
N GLU A 171 21.10 1.76 -10.48
CA GLU A 171 22.01 2.88 -10.76
C GLU A 171 21.86 4.05 -9.76
N PRO A 172 20.64 4.57 -9.45
CA PRO A 172 20.46 5.64 -8.48
C PRO A 172 20.94 5.27 -7.06
N VAL A 173 20.93 3.98 -6.70
CA VAL A 173 21.43 3.51 -5.40
C VAL A 173 22.95 3.65 -5.33
N THR A 174 23.64 3.41 -6.45
CA THR A 174 25.10 3.54 -6.54
C THR A 174 25.59 4.99 -6.65
N GLN A 175 24.75 5.88 -7.17
CA GLN A 175 25.08 7.29 -7.33
C GLN A 175 24.92 8.12 -6.04
N ARG A 176 24.31 7.54 -4.99
CA ARG A 176 24.26 8.17 -3.66
C ARG A 176 25.67 8.27 -3.08
N GLY A 177 26.00 9.43 -2.50
CA GLY A 177 27.29 9.64 -1.84
C GLY A 177 27.54 8.61 -0.72
N LEU A 178 28.81 8.25 -0.50
CA LEU A 178 29.22 7.23 0.47
C LEU A 178 28.62 7.46 1.86
N LEU A 179 28.60 8.71 2.34
CA LEU A 179 28.00 9.05 3.63
C LEU A 179 26.49 8.78 3.66
N SER A 180 25.76 9.15 2.61
CA SER A 180 24.32 8.94 2.53
C SER A 180 23.98 7.45 2.49
N ASN A 181 24.76 6.66 1.75
CA ASN A 181 24.62 5.21 1.75
C ASN A 181 24.96 4.59 3.11
N ALA A 182 26.04 5.04 3.77
CA ALA A 182 26.41 4.57 5.10
C ALA A 182 25.31 4.86 6.14
N VAL A 183 24.74 6.07 6.14
CA VAL A 183 23.62 6.44 7.02
C VAL A 183 22.41 5.57 6.73
N PHE A 184 22.04 5.36 5.47
CA PHE A 184 20.89 4.54 5.10
C PHE A 184 21.06 3.08 5.53
N VAL A 185 22.25 2.50 5.31
CA VAL A 185 22.59 1.15 5.75
C VAL A 185 22.54 1.04 7.27
N MET A 186 23.08 2.02 7.99
CA MET A 186 23.06 2.06 9.46
C MET A 186 21.61 2.07 9.99
N VAL A 187 20.75 2.95 9.46
CA VAL A 187 19.34 3.05 9.85
C VAL A 187 18.61 1.74 9.53
N THR A 188 18.84 1.17 8.35
CA THR A 188 18.25 -0.10 7.93
C THR A 188 18.69 -1.25 8.86
N ALA A 189 19.97 -1.31 9.21
CA ALA A 189 20.51 -2.31 10.13
C ALA A 189 19.92 -2.17 11.54
N PHE A 190 19.75 -0.93 12.03
CA PHE A 190 19.13 -0.66 13.32
C PHE A 190 17.68 -1.16 13.39
N PHE A 191 16.84 -0.78 12.42
CA PHE A 191 15.47 -1.29 12.36
C PHE A 191 15.43 -2.80 12.10
N GLY A 192 16.33 -3.33 11.29
CA GLY A 192 16.49 -4.77 11.07
C GLY A 192 16.77 -5.51 12.37
N ALA A 193 17.67 -4.99 13.22
CA ALA A 193 17.98 -5.57 14.53
C ALA A 193 16.77 -5.53 15.48
N ILE A 194 16.00 -4.44 15.50
CA ILE A 194 14.76 -4.35 16.28
C ILE A 194 13.75 -5.41 15.82
N ASN A 195 13.51 -5.52 14.51
CA ASN A 195 12.58 -6.50 13.95
C ASN A 195 13.04 -7.94 14.22
N LEU A 196 14.34 -8.23 14.08
CA LEU A 196 14.91 -9.54 14.38
C LEU A 196 14.75 -9.89 15.87
N THR A 197 14.93 -8.91 16.76
CA THR A 197 14.72 -9.09 18.19
C THR A 197 13.25 -9.35 18.50
N ALA A 198 12.33 -8.58 17.91
CA ALA A 198 10.89 -8.79 18.07
C ALA A 198 10.47 -10.19 17.56
N TYR A 199 10.98 -10.61 16.40
CA TYR A 199 10.75 -11.95 15.85
C TYR A 199 11.30 -13.04 16.78
N ALA A 200 12.52 -12.87 17.30
CA ALA A 200 13.10 -13.82 18.25
C ALA A 200 12.28 -13.94 19.55
N VAL A 201 11.70 -12.84 20.02
CA VAL A 201 10.78 -12.83 21.16
C VAL A 201 9.45 -13.51 20.81
N GLU A 202 8.96 -13.40 19.58
CA GLU A 202 7.72 -14.03 19.12
C GLU A 202 7.85 -15.55 18.93
N LEU A 203 9.03 -16.05 18.54
CA LEU A 203 9.28 -17.46 18.24
C LEU A 203 8.81 -18.45 19.33
N PRO A 204 9.10 -18.25 20.64
CA PRO A 204 8.57 -19.10 21.71
C PRO A 204 7.03 -19.15 21.76
N PHE A 205 6.35 -18.05 21.50
CA PHE A 205 4.89 -17.98 21.52
C PHE A 205 4.29 -18.73 20.33
N LEU A 206 4.89 -18.61 19.15
CA LEU A 206 4.50 -19.38 17.97
C LEU A 206 4.71 -20.88 18.18
N ALA A 207 5.87 -21.26 18.75
CA ALA A 207 6.15 -22.65 19.08
C ALA A 207 5.15 -23.21 20.11
N ALA A 208 4.84 -22.46 21.17
CA ALA A 208 3.85 -22.84 22.16
C ALA A 208 2.45 -22.99 21.54
N ARG A 209 2.03 -22.06 20.67
CA ARG A 209 0.75 -22.13 19.96
C ARG A 209 0.68 -23.34 19.03
N TYR A 210 1.78 -23.69 18.37
CA TYR A 210 1.86 -24.88 17.53
C TYR A 210 1.74 -26.18 18.35
N LEU A 211 2.42 -26.24 19.50
CA LEU A 211 2.38 -27.40 20.40
C LEU A 211 1.01 -27.58 21.09
N VAL A 212 0.31 -26.49 21.41
CA VAL A 212 -1.04 -26.53 21.99
C VAL A 212 -2.10 -26.77 20.91
N GLY A 213 -1.99 -26.12 19.75
CA GLY A 213 -2.91 -26.31 18.62
C GLY A 213 -2.82 -27.69 17.99
N GLY A 214 -1.62 -28.29 17.95
CA GLY A 214 -1.42 -29.68 17.50
C GLY A 214 -2.00 -30.73 18.46
N ARG A 215 -2.23 -30.38 19.74
CA ARG A 215 -2.88 -31.25 20.73
C ARG A 215 -4.41 -31.21 20.70
N ALA A 216 -5.01 -30.18 20.10
CA ALA A 216 -6.46 -30.07 19.97
C ALA A 216 -7.02 -30.75 18.71
N ALA A 217 -6.14 -31.25 17.83
CA ALA A 217 -6.49 -31.91 16.56
C ALA A 217 -6.16 -33.42 16.55
N ALA A 218 -5.83 -34.01 17.71
CA ALA A 218 -5.60 -35.43 17.92
C ALA A 218 -6.58 -35.97 18.98
#